data_AF-A0A8T5U892-F1
#
_entry.id   AF-A0A8T5U892-F1
#
_cell.length_a   1.000
_cell.length_b   1.000
_cell.length_c   1.000
_cell.angle_alpha   90.00
_cell.angle_beta   90.00
_cell.angle_gamma   90.00
#
_symmetry.space_group_name_H-M   'P 1'
#
loop_
_entity.id
_entity.type
_entity.pdbx_description
1 polymer ?
#
loop_
_entity_poly.entity_id
_entity_poly.type
_entity_poly.pdbx_seq_one_letter_code
_entity_poly.pdbx_strand_id
1 'polypeptide(L)'
;MKNLGKFRVVSAKLPEEVYNEMVLRIPEGDRSNFIREAIINKLQKTPKPDKLLELEGKMFKIESDFQEIRKHLADLELLTYHNGKLNPHMFCIDEIDHKIIDYLLHYKGATTPELAEYIKTNRWLILNRLRKLQKNSKKQIGEALIYYCAGEKSGKKKAWWINSKIIGE
;
A
#
# COMPACT_ATOMS: atom_id res chain seq x y z
N MET A 1 -17.99 -51.81 -4.89
CA MET A 1 -18.88 -50.63 -5.06
C MET A 1 -18.74 -49.75 -3.82
N LYS A 2 -18.52 -48.45 -4.02
CA LYS A 2 -18.12 -47.45 -3.02
C LYS A 2 -19.13 -47.31 -1.87
N ASN A 3 -18.63 -47.11 -0.65
CA ASN A 3 -19.36 -46.78 0.57
C ASN A 3 -20.47 -45.74 0.34
N LEU A 4 -21.73 -46.15 0.39
CA LEU A 4 -22.89 -45.26 0.52
C LEU A 4 -22.95 -44.81 1.99
N GLY A 5 -22.67 -43.53 2.24
CA GLY A 5 -22.69 -42.96 3.59
C GLY A 5 -24.06 -43.09 4.27
N LYS A 6 -24.11 -42.98 5.60
CA LYS A 6 -25.35 -43.03 6.38
C LYS A 6 -26.29 -41.89 5.95
N PHE A 7 -27.37 -42.21 5.25
CA PHE A 7 -28.43 -41.25 4.93
C PHE A 7 -29.40 -41.10 6.11
N ARG A 8 -29.96 -39.90 6.28
CA ARG A 8 -31.05 -39.61 7.23
C ARG A 8 -32.23 -39.05 6.46
N VAL A 9 -33.44 -39.50 6.78
CA VAL A 9 -34.68 -38.99 6.19
C VAL A 9 -35.12 -37.75 6.95
N VAL A 10 -35.41 -36.68 6.21
CA VAL A 10 -35.96 -35.43 6.73
C VAL A 10 -37.23 -35.13 5.93
N SER A 11 -38.34 -34.83 6.62
CA SER A 11 -39.60 -34.43 6.00
C SER A 11 -39.90 -32.96 6.30
N ALA A 12 -40.17 -32.18 5.27
CA ALA A 12 -40.56 -30.78 5.39
C ALA A 12 -41.74 -30.49 4.46
N LYS A 13 -42.67 -29.65 4.92
CA LYS A 13 -43.76 -29.14 4.08
C LYS A 13 -43.23 -27.99 3.22
N LEU A 14 -43.55 -28.01 1.93
CA LEU A 14 -43.22 -26.95 0.99
C LEU A 14 -44.47 -26.13 0.68
N PRO A 15 -44.35 -24.79 0.51
CA PRO A 15 -45.41 -23.99 -0.07
C PRO A 15 -45.77 -24.51 -1.48
N GLU A 16 -47.06 -24.46 -1.81
CA GLU A 16 -47.59 -25.02 -3.05
C GLU A 16 -46.98 -24.37 -4.30
N GLU A 17 -46.83 -23.03 -4.28
CA GLU A 17 -46.19 -22.26 -5.35
C GLU A 17 -44.75 -22.72 -5.63
N VAL A 18 -43.98 -22.98 -4.57
CA VAL A 18 -42.59 -23.43 -4.67
C VAL A 18 -42.52 -24.86 -5.21
N TYR A 19 -43.45 -25.72 -4.80
CA TYR A 19 -43.56 -27.08 -5.32
C TYR A 19 -43.88 -27.07 -6.81
N ASN A 20 -44.84 -26.25 -7.25
CA ASN A 20 -45.25 -26.13 -8.64
C ASN A 20 -44.10 -25.64 -9.53
N GLU A 21 -43.38 -24.61 -9.10
CA GLU A 21 -42.18 -24.14 -9.80
C GLU A 21 -41.08 -25.21 -9.88
N MET A 22 -40.89 -25.97 -8.81
CA MET A 22 -39.91 -27.05 -8.77
C MET A 22 -40.26 -28.17 -9.77
N VAL A 23 -41.54 -28.55 -9.85
CA VAL A 23 -42.03 -29.57 -10.78
C VAL A 23 -41.87 -29.15 -12.23
N LEU A 24 -42.07 -27.86 -12.55
CA LEU A 24 -41.92 -27.31 -13.90
C LEU A 24 -40.45 -27.24 -14.35
N ARG A 25 -39.52 -26.97 -13.43
CA ARG A 25 -38.11 -26.71 -13.76
C ARG A 25 -37.22 -27.94 -13.65
N ILE A 26 -37.64 -28.99 -12.95
CA ILE A 26 -36.80 -30.15 -12.63
C ILE A 26 -37.44 -31.44 -13.14
N PRO A 27 -36.71 -32.24 -13.96
CA PRO A 27 -37.18 -33.52 -14.46
C PRO A 27 -37.62 -34.49 -13.36
N GLU A 28 -38.56 -35.37 -13.72
CA GLU A 28 -38.96 -36.47 -12.85
C GLU A 28 -37.77 -37.40 -12.58
N GLY A 29 -37.52 -37.67 -11.29
CA GLY A 29 -36.37 -38.45 -10.82
C GLY A 29 -35.25 -37.61 -10.17
N ASP A 30 -35.10 -36.34 -10.55
CA ASP A 30 -33.99 -35.49 -10.06
C ASP A 30 -34.35 -34.57 -8.90
N ARG A 31 -35.63 -34.48 -8.54
CA ARG A 31 -36.13 -33.58 -7.48
C ARG A 31 -35.45 -33.81 -6.13
N SER A 32 -35.20 -35.07 -5.76
CA SER A 32 -34.49 -35.40 -4.51
C SER A 32 -33.02 -34.98 -4.54
N ASN A 33 -32.36 -35.03 -5.70
CA ASN A 33 -30.99 -34.55 -5.88
C ASN A 33 -30.94 -33.02 -5.78
N PHE A 34 -31.85 -32.35 -6.48
CA PHE A 34 -31.99 -30.90 -6.43
C PHE A 34 -32.16 -30.35 -4.99
N ILE A 35 -33.08 -30.94 -4.21
CA ILE A 35 -33.29 -30.51 -2.81
C ILE A 35 -32.03 -30.75 -1.97
N ARG A 36 -31.36 -31.90 -2.15
CA ARG A 36 -30.14 -32.22 -1.41
C ARG A 36 -29.02 -31.24 -1.73
N GLU A 37 -28.82 -30.91 -3.01
CA GLU A 37 -27.83 -29.95 -3.46
C GLU A 37 -28.15 -28.54 -2.99
N ALA A 38 -29.41 -28.12 -3.02
CA ALA A 38 -29.83 -26.82 -2.50
C ALA A 38 -29.50 -26.67 -1.01
N ILE A 39 -29.78 -27.71 -0.20
CA ILE A 39 -29.45 -27.75 1.23
C ILE A 39 -27.93 -27.70 1.44
N ILE A 40 -27.16 -28.53 0.73
CA ILE A 40 -25.69 -28.55 0.82
C ILE A 40 -25.11 -27.18 0.45
N ASN A 41 -25.56 -26.59 -0.66
CA ASN A 41 -25.10 -25.28 -1.12
C ASN A 41 -25.42 -24.18 -0.09
N LYS A 42 -26.61 -24.19 0.49
CA LYS A 42 -26.99 -23.20 1.51
C LYS A 42 -26.13 -23.34 2.77
N LEU A 43 -25.88 -24.56 3.22
CA LEU A 43 -25.02 -24.84 4.39
C LEU A 43 -23.53 -24.59 4.13
N GLN A 44 -23.03 -24.75 2.89
CA GLN A 44 -21.64 -24.45 2.54
C GLN A 44 -21.38 -22.96 2.33
N LYS A 45 -22.33 -22.23 1.74
CA LYS A 45 -22.23 -20.77 1.52
C LYS A 45 -22.41 -19.96 2.80
N THR A 46 -23.01 -20.55 3.83
CA THR A 46 -23.14 -19.90 5.14
C THR A 46 -21.86 -20.16 5.92
N PRO A 47 -20.98 -19.16 6.16
CA PRO A 47 -19.76 -19.38 6.92
C PRO A 47 -20.14 -19.87 8.32
N LYS A 48 -19.53 -20.98 8.75
CA LYS A 48 -19.74 -21.51 10.10
C LYS A 48 -19.31 -20.45 11.12
N PRO A 49 -20.10 -20.20 12.18
CA PRO A 49 -19.77 -19.20 13.21
C PRO A 49 -18.34 -19.30 13.73
N ASP A 50 -17.81 -20.51 13.89
CA ASP A 50 -16.44 -20.77 14.34
C ASP A 50 -15.38 -20.17 13.41
N LYS A 51 -15.59 -20.22 12.09
CA LYS A 51 -14.67 -19.65 11.10
C LYS A 51 -14.72 -18.12 11.11
N LEU A 52 -15.89 -17.56 11.42
CA LEU A 52 -16.07 -16.11 11.51
C LEU A 52 -15.31 -15.58 12.73
N LEU A 53 -15.42 -16.27 13.87
CA LEU A 53 -14.65 -15.97 15.08
C LEU A 53 -13.13 -16.07 14.85
N GLU A 54 -12.66 -17.10 14.12
CA GLU A 54 -11.25 -17.26 13.78
C GLU A 54 -10.74 -16.11 12.90
N LEU A 55 -11.55 -15.66 11.94
CA LEU A 55 -11.22 -14.53 11.06
C LEU A 55 -11.18 -13.21 11.83
N GLU A 56 -12.13 -12.96 12.73
CA GLU A 56 -12.12 -11.80 13.63
C GLU A 56 -10.86 -11.78 14.49
N GLY A 57 -10.46 -12.92 15.06
CA GLY A 57 -9.22 -13.03 15.82
C GLY A 57 -7.97 -12.71 15.00
N LYS A 58 -7.91 -13.17 13.75
CA LYS A 58 -6.80 -12.82 12.83
C LYS A 58 -6.79 -11.33 12.47
N MET A 59 -7.96 -10.73 12.25
CA MET A 59 -8.08 -9.28 12.01
C MET A 59 -7.55 -8.47 13.19
N PHE A 60 -7.98 -8.79 14.41
CA PHE A 60 -7.51 -8.11 15.62
C PHE A 60 -5.99 -8.16 15.76
N LYS A 61 -5.38 -9.31 15.47
CA LYS A 61 -3.92 -9.44 15.51
C LYS A 61 -3.24 -8.53 14.49
N ILE A 62 -3.73 -8.51 13.25
CA ILE A 62 -3.19 -7.64 12.20
C ILE A 62 -3.31 -6.16 12.58
N GLU A 63 -4.46 -5.76 13.15
CA GLU A 63 -4.66 -4.38 13.60
C GLU A 63 -3.69 -3.99 14.72
N SER A 64 -3.46 -4.90 15.69
CA SER A 64 -2.49 -4.70 16.76
C SER A 64 -1.06 -4.56 16.22
N ASP A 65 -0.63 -5.48 15.37
CA ASP A 65 0.70 -5.46 14.76
C ASP A 65 0.90 -4.16 13.95
N PHE A 66 -0.14 -3.70 13.25
CA PHE A 66 -0.12 -2.44 12.50
C PHE A 66 0.02 -1.21 13.41
N GLN A 67 -0.65 -1.19 14.56
CA GLN A 67 -0.50 -0.10 15.54
C GLN A 67 0.92 -0.05 16.12
N GLU A 68 1.53 -1.20 16.37
CA GLU A 68 2.90 -1.31 16.87
C GLU A 68 3.91 -0.80 15.85
N ILE A 69 3.76 -1.18 14.57
CA ILE A 69 4.58 -0.65 13.46
C ILE A 69 4.46 0.88 13.38
N ARG A 70 3.23 1.41 13.46
CA ARG A 70 3.01 2.87 13.44
C ARG A 70 3.69 3.58 14.60
N LYS A 71 3.65 2.99 15.79
CA LYS A 71 4.32 3.55 16.97
C LYS A 71 5.84 3.58 16.77
N HIS A 72 6.43 2.48 16.30
CA HIS A 72 7.86 2.43 16.03
C HIS A 72 8.31 3.41 14.94
N LEU A 73 7.51 3.60 13.90
CA LEU A 73 7.79 4.62 12.88
C LEU A 73 7.75 6.04 13.46
N ALA A 74 6.75 6.35 14.29
CA ALA A 74 6.68 7.64 14.96
C ALA A 74 7.85 7.87 15.94
N ASP A 75 8.23 6.83 16.69
CA ASP A 75 9.39 6.88 17.59
C ASP A 75 10.69 7.10 16.80
N LEU A 76 10.85 6.47 15.63
CA LEU A 76 11.98 6.71 14.71
C LEU A 76 11.97 8.14 14.13
N GLU A 77 10.81 8.65 13.73
CA GLU A 77 10.66 10.03 13.26
C GLU A 77 11.03 11.04 14.36
N LEU A 78 10.63 10.77 15.61
CA LEU A 78 11.00 11.59 16.77
C LEU A 78 12.50 11.50 17.09
N LEU A 79 13.10 10.31 17.04
CA LEU A 79 14.53 10.10 17.28
C LEU A 79 15.40 10.74 16.19
N THR A 80 14.97 10.68 14.94
CA THR A 80 15.66 11.34 13.82
C THR A 80 15.55 12.87 13.92
N TYR A 81 14.41 13.39 14.39
CA TYR A 81 14.25 14.81 14.71
C TYR A 81 15.12 15.25 15.90
N HIS A 82 15.20 14.44 16.96
CA HIS A 82 15.98 14.77 18.17
C HIS A 82 17.50 14.71 17.95
N ASN A 83 17.98 13.87 17.05
CA ASN A 83 19.41 13.71 16.74
C ASN A 83 19.96 14.74 15.74
N GLY A 84 19.17 15.72 15.30
CA GLY A 84 19.61 16.76 14.35
C GLY A 84 19.94 16.24 12.93
N LYS A 85 19.60 14.99 12.62
CA LYS A 85 19.81 14.36 11.31
C LYS A 85 18.47 14.18 10.62
N LEU A 86 18.09 15.18 9.84
CA LEU A 86 16.83 15.17 9.10
C LEU A 86 17.00 14.30 7.86
N ASN A 87 16.20 13.23 7.74
CA ASN A 87 16.24 12.36 6.57
C ASN A 87 15.74 13.11 5.31
N PRO A 88 16.60 13.38 4.30
CA PRO A 88 16.23 14.10 3.09
C PRO A 88 15.09 13.45 2.29
N HIS A 89 14.91 12.14 2.43
CA HIS A 89 13.89 11.39 1.72
C HIS A 89 12.46 11.71 2.17
N MET A 90 12.26 12.30 3.36
CA MET A 90 10.92 12.67 3.84
C MET A 90 10.22 13.70 2.95
N PHE A 91 10.96 14.45 2.11
CA PHE A 91 10.39 15.43 1.19
C PHE A 91 10.11 14.86 -0.22
N CYS A 92 10.48 13.60 -0.46
CA CYS A 92 10.30 12.95 -1.76
C CYS A 92 8.85 12.48 -1.93
N ILE A 93 8.26 12.78 -3.09
CA ILE A 93 6.88 12.37 -3.39
C ILE A 93 6.85 11.02 -4.11
N ASP A 94 7.83 10.79 -4.98
CA ASP A 94 7.92 9.58 -5.80
C ASP A 94 9.38 9.17 -6.04
N GLU A 95 9.56 8.12 -6.83
CA GLU A 95 10.87 7.53 -7.13
C GLU A 95 11.82 8.50 -7.85
N ILE A 96 11.30 9.48 -8.60
CA ILE A 96 12.14 10.48 -9.27
C ILE A 96 12.77 11.38 -8.22
N ASP A 97 11.97 11.84 -7.24
CA ASP A 97 12.48 12.67 -6.15
C ASP A 97 13.53 11.92 -5.32
N HIS A 98 13.30 10.62 -5.04
CA HIS A 98 14.28 9.78 -4.34
C HIS A 98 15.62 9.72 -5.10
N LYS A 99 15.58 9.42 -6.41
CA LYS A 99 16.80 9.37 -7.24
C LYS A 99 17.54 10.70 -7.32
N ILE A 100 16.81 11.83 -7.34
CA ILE A 100 17.43 13.16 -7.29
C ILE A 100 18.17 13.36 -5.96
N ILE A 101 17.52 13.04 -4.85
CA ILE A 101 18.08 13.19 -3.51
C ILE A 101 19.28 12.28 -3.29
N ASP A 102 19.19 11.01 -3.69
CA ASP A 102 20.32 10.05 -3.64
C ASP A 102 21.54 10.58 -4.40
N TYR A 103 21.33 11.09 -5.61
CA TYR A 103 22.39 11.64 -6.42
C TYR A 103 23.04 12.86 -5.73
N LEU A 104 22.23 13.78 -5.20
CA LEU A 104 22.72 14.98 -4.53
C LEU A 104 23.41 14.67 -3.20
N LEU A 105 22.98 13.63 -2.49
CA LEU A 105 23.66 13.12 -1.29
C LEU A 105 25.03 12.56 -1.63
N HIS A 106 25.12 11.74 -2.69
CA HIS A 106 26.35 11.07 -3.07
C HIS A 106 27.39 12.03 -3.67
N TYR A 107 26.98 12.87 -4.64
CA TYR A 107 27.89 13.73 -5.40
C TYR A 107 27.98 15.16 -4.86
N LYS A 108 27.22 15.48 -3.81
CA LYS A 108 27.12 16.79 -3.15
C LYS A 108 26.69 17.97 -4.05
N GLY A 109 26.44 17.77 -5.34
CA GLY A 109 25.84 18.76 -6.24
C GLY A 109 25.72 18.29 -7.69
N ALA A 110 24.75 18.84 -8.41
CA ALA A 110 24.46 18.44 -9.79
C ALA A 110 23.84 19.58 -10.61
N THR A 111 24.16 19.65 -11.90
CA THR A 111 23.40 20.51 -12.81
C THR A 111 22.09 19.84 -13.24
N THR A 112 21.08 20.61 -13.64
CA THR A 112 19.82 20.05 -14.15
C THR A 112 20.03 19.08 -15.34
N PRO A 113 20.93 19.37 -16.30
CA PRO A 113 21.28 18.42 -17.36
C PRO A 113 21.87 17.10 -16.86
N GLU A 114 22.80 17.13 -15.90
CA GLU A 114 23.40 15.92 -15.32
C GLU A 114 22.34 15.01 -14.69
N LEU A 115 21.43 15.59 -13.90
CA LEU A 115 20.34 14.83 -13.27
C LEU A 115 19.36 14.25 -14.31
N ALA A 116 19.07 15.01 -15.38
CA ALA A 116 18.20 14.53 -16.44
C ALA A 116 18.82 13.34 -17.20
N GLU A 117 20.12 13.38 -17.44
CA GLU A 117 20.86 12.29 -18.07
C GLU A 117 20.93 11.05 -17.16
N TYR A 118 21.28 11.23 -15.89
CA TYR A 118 21.33 10.14 -14.91
C TYR A 118 19.98 9.43 -14.75
N ILE A 119 18.90 10.20 -14.61
CA ILE A 119 17.54 9.67 -14.39
C ILE A 119 16.89 9.22 -15.70
N LYS A 120 17.51 9.49 -16.85
CA LYS A 120 16.99 9.21 -18.20
C LYS A 120 15.61 9.83 -18.42
N THR A 121 15.48 11.11 -18.06
CA THR A 121 14.23 11.87 -18.23
C THR A 121 14.50 13.28 -18.78
N ASN A 122 13.45 14.07 -18.99
CA ASN A 122 13.59 15.40 -19.57
C ASN A 122 13.99 16.46 -18.51
N ARG A 123 14.77 17.46 -18.96
CA ARG A 123 15.31 18.54 -18.10
C ARG A 123 14.24 19.40 -17.44
N TRP A 124 13.10 19.58 -18.10
CA TRP A 124 11.99 20.39 -17.59
C TRP A 124 11.33 19.73 -16.37
N LEU A 125 11.11 18.42 -16.42
CA LEU A 125 10.58 17.64 -15.30
C LEU A 125 11.53 17.73 -14.09
N ILE A 126 12.82 17.48 -14.30
CA ILE A 126 13.83 17.58 -13.23
C ILE A 126 13.85 18.97 -12.60
N LEU A 127 13.85 20.04 -13.41
CA LEU A 127 13.82 21.40 -12.90
C LEU A 127 12.59 21.66 -12.03
N ASN A 128 11.42 21.17 -12.45
CA ASN A 128 10.19 21.30 -11.68
C ASN A 128 10.24 20.51 -10.36
N ARG A 129 10.81 19.30 -10.37
CA ARG A 129 11.00 18.50 -9.15
C ARG A 129 11.93 19.19 -8.16
N LEU A 130 13.08 19.68 -8.63
CA LEU A 130 14.03 20.43 -7.80
C LEU A 130 13.41 21.67 -7.16
N ARG A 131 12.64 22.45 -7.93
CA ARG A 131 11.91 23.62 -7.40
C ARG A 131 10.87 23.23 -6.35
N LYS A 132 10.15 22.12 -6.55
CA LYS A 132 9.18 21.61 -5.57
C LYS A 132 9.88 21.15 -4.29
N LEU A 133 10.94 20.35 -4.38
CA LEU A 133 11.74 19.89 -3.24
C LEU A 133 12.28 21.07 -2.42
N GLN A 134 12.86 22.08 -3.09
CA GLN A 134 13.32 23.32 -2.46
C GLN A 134 12.20 24.06 -1.73
N LYS A 135 11.03 24.24 -2.37
CA LYS A 135 9.91 24.98 -1.81
C LYS A 135 9.26 24.24 -0.63
N ASN A 136 9.07 22.94 -0.76
CA ASN A 136 8.39 22.12 0.24
C ASN A 136 9.22 22.01 1.52
N SER A 137 10.53 21.72 1.38
CA SER A 137 11.44 21.70 2.53
C SER A 137 11.46 23.03 3.25
N LYS A 138 11.63 24.15 2.53
CA LYS A 138 11.59 25.49 3.13
C LYS A 138 10.28 25.78 3.89
N LYS A 139 9.14 25.28 3.39
CA LYS A 139 7.84 25.48 4.04
C LYS A 139 7.68 24.63 5.32
N GLN A 140 8.18 23.40 5.31
CA GLN A 140 7.98 22.45 6.42
C GLN A 140 8.98 22.64 7.56
N ILE A 141 10.24 22.95 7.24
CA ILE A 141 11.33 23.00 8.23
C ILE A 141 12.01 24.38 8.32
N GLY A 142 11.46 25.40 7.64
CA GLY A 142 11.98 26.77 7.62
C GLY A 142 13.19 27.00 6.71
N GLU A 143 13.95 25.94 6.39
CA GLU A 143 15.11 25.99 5.49
C GLU A 143 14.97 25.06 4.28
N ALA A 144 15.61 25.43 3.17
CA ALA A 144 15.59 24.62 1.96
C ALA A 144 16.60 23.46 2.05
N LEU A 145 16.11 22.23 1.86
CA LEU A 145 16.93 21.01 1.78
C LEU A 145 17.93 21.07 0.63
N ILE A 146 17.47 21.57 -0.52
CA ILE A 146 18.30 21.79 -1.71
C ILE A 146 18.21 23.24 -2.15
N TYR A 147 19.29 23.78 -2.71
CA TYR A 147 19.33 25.14 -3.21
C TYR A 147 20.08 25.23 -4.53
N TYR A 148 19.66 26.19 -5.35
CA TYR A 148 20.32 26.52 -6.61
C TYR A 148 21.40 27.57 -6.38
N CYS A 149 22.61 27.32 -6.90
CA CYS A 149 23.71 28.28 -6.91
C CYS A 149 24.00 28.69 -8.36
N ALA A 150 23.82 29.98 -8.67
CA ALA A 150 24.12 30.52 -9.99
C ALA A 150 25.62 30.71 -10.26
N GLY A 151 26.42 30.84 -9.19
CA GLY A 151 27.88 30.94 -9.25
C GLY A 151 28.57 29.60 -9.51
N GLU A 152 29.89 29.62 -9.42
CA GLU A 152 30.72 28.41 -9.48
C GLU A 152 30.97 27.87 -8.08
N LYS A 153 30.68 26.59 -7.87
CA LYS A 153 30.93 25.88 -6.63
C LYS A 153 31.41 24.47 -6.95
N SER A 154 32.54 24.06 -6.36
CA SER A 154 33.19 22.76 -6.60
C SER A 154 33.29 22.38 -8.09
N GLY A 155 33.67 23.34 -8.95
CA GLY A 155 33.84 23.14 -10.39
C GLY A 155 32.55 23.08 -11.21
N LYS A 156 31.37 23.22 -10.60
CA LYS A 156 30.07 23.27 -11.29
C LYS A 156 29.47 24.68 -11.25
N LYS A 157 29.01 25.17 -12.40
CA LYS A 157 28.26 26.43 -12.54
C LYS A 157 26.77 26.16 -12.66
N LYS A 158 25.93 27.03 -12.09
CA LYS A 158 24.46 26.94 -12.24
C LYS A 158 23.91 25.57 -11.81
N ALA A 159 24.28 25.14 -10.61
CA ALA A 159 24.02 23.79 -10.09
C ALA A 159 23.14 23.81 -8.84
N TRP A 160 22.55 22.65 -8.55
CA TRP A 160 21.78 22.37 -7.36
C TRP A 160 22.63 21.64 -6.34
N TRP A 161 22.48 22.04 -5.08
CA TRP A 161 23.30 21.58 -3.97
C TRP A 161 22.41 21.16 -2.83
N ILE A 162 22.85 20.15 -2.09
CA ILE A 162 22.21 19.75 -0.85
C ILE A 162 22.72 20.62 0.30
N ASN A 163 21.85 20.96 1.24
CA ASN A 163 22.21 21.75 2.41
C ASN A 163 22.71 20.82 3.53
N SER A 164 24.03 20.61 3.59
CA SER A 164 24.66 19.72 4.58
C SER A 164 24.32 20.07 6.04
N LYS A 165 23.99 21.34 6.33
CA LYS A 165 23.59 21.77 7.69
C LYS A 165 22.31 21.08 8.18
N ILE A 166 21.42 20.71 7.26
CA ILE A 166 20.13 20.06 7.58
C ILE A 166 20.32 18.55 7.78
N ILE A 167 21.39 17.97 7.22
CA ILE A 167 21.61 16.52 7.13
C ILE A 167 22.52 16.02 8.25
N GLY A 168 23.18 16.93 8.97
CA GLY A 168 24.01 16.60 10.13
C GLY A 168 25.30 15.86 9.74
N GLU A 169 26.06 16.42 8.81
CA GLU A 169 27.51 16.14 8.68
C GLU A 169 28.32 17.04 9.60
#